data_AF-A0A967MRG7-F1
#
_entry.id   AF-A0A967MRG7-F1
#
_cell.length_a   1.000
_cell.length_b   1.000
_cell.length_c   1.000
_cell.angle_alpha   90.00
_cell.angle_beta   90.00
_cell.angle_gamma   90.00
#
_symmetry.space_group_name_H-M   'P 1'
#
loop_
_entity.id
_entity.type
_entity.pdbx_description
1 polymer ?
#
loop_
_entity_poly.entity_id
_entity_poly.type
_entity_poly.pdbx_seq_one_letter_code
_entity_poly.pdbx_strand_id
1 'polypeptide(L)'
;MEEHEPTRARLEVMERRLFGLMTLGGVATAVFGFWLLFAYWVPGLADAGWLHVKLALVAVLAGYHGWCARIIKDFREGRNRHGHVFYRWFNEFPSIVLVVVVILAAVKPF
;
A
#
# COMPACT_ATOMS: atom_id res chain seq x y z
N MET A 1 20.11 -0.15 -30.57
CA MET A 1 19.22 0.55 -29.61
C MET A 1 17.73 0.22 -29.81
N GLU A 2 17.35 -0.68 -30.74
CA GLU A 2 15.96 -1.06 -31.02
C GLU A 2 15.33 -2.09 -30.05
N GLU A 3 16.13 -2.72 -29.18
CA GLU A 3 15.64 -3.80 -28.32
C GLU A 3 14.86 -3.31 -27.07
N HIS A 4 14.97 -2.02 -26.72
CA HIS A 4 14.40 -1.50 -25.46
C HIS A 4 12.96 -0.98 -25.59
N GLU A 5 12.49 -0.64 -26.78
CA GLU A 5 11.13 -0.14 -26.98
C GLU A 5 10.03 -1.18 -26.65
N PRO A 6 10.12 -2.45 -27.11
CA PRO A 6 9.12 -3.45 -26.75
C PRO A 6 9.13 -3.79 -25.25
N THR A 7 10.30 -3.72 -24.59
CA THR A 7 10.42 -3.93 -23.14
C THR A 7 9.71 -2.84 -22.36
N ARG A 8 9.90 -1.57 -22.72
CA ARG A 8 9.24 -0.43 -22.04
C ARG A 8 7.72 -0.50 -22.17
N ALA A 9 7.21 -0.77 -23.36
CA ALA A 9 5.77 -0.92 -23.60
C ALA A 9 5.17 -2.05 -22.75
N ARG A 10 5.88 -3.18 -22.58
CA ARG A 10 5.43 -4.26 -21.69
C ARG A 10 5.43 -3.84 -20.22
N LEU A 11 6.47 -3.16 -19.75
CA LEU A 11 6.56 -2.70 -18.37
C LEU A 11 5.42 -1.74 -18.02
N GLU A 12 5.06 -0.83 -18.93
CA GLU A 12 3.93 0.09 -18.74
C GLU A 12 2.56 -0.62 -18.64
N VAL A 13 2.38 -1.71 -19.39
CA VAL A 13 1.16 -2.53 -19.32
C VAL A 13 1.12 -3.31 -18.01
N MET A 14 2.26 -3.88 -17.59
CA MET A 14 2.38 -4.61 -16.32
C MET A 14 2.15 -3.68 -15.13
N GLU A 15 2.72 -2.47 -15.13
CA GLU A 15 2.54 -1.46 -14.09
C GLU A 15 1.07 -1.06 -13.92
N ARG A 16 0.36 -0.78 -15.02
CA ARG A 16 -1.08 -0.44 -14.98
C ARG A 16 -1.93 -1.59 -14.44
N ARG A 17 -1.65 -2.82 -14.87
CA ARG A 17 -2.37 -4.00 -14.38
C ARG A 17 -2.10 -4.25 -12.89
N LEU A 18 -0.85 -4.14 -12.47
CA LEU A 18 -0.46 -4.30 -11.08
C LEU A 18 -1.11 -3.24 -10.19
N PHE A 19 -1.06 -1.97 -10.59
CA PHE A 19 -1.71 -0.90 -9.83
C PHE A 19 -3.24 -1.08 -9.79
N GLY A 20 -3.86 -1.51 -10.89
CA GLY A 20 -5.29 -1.80 -10.92
C GLY A 20 -5.68 -2.92 -9.94
N LEU A 21 -4.96 -4.04 -9.95
CA LEU A 21 -5.21 -5.16 -9.03
C LEU A 21 -4.97 -4.77 -7.57
N MET A 22 -3.88 -4.05 -7.29
CA MET A 22 -3.58 -3.56 -5.93
C MET A 22 -4.65 -2.59 -5.44
N THR A 23 -5.13 -1.69 -6.30
CA THR A 23 -6.20 -0.74 -5.96
C THR A 23 -7.50 -1.48 -5.67
N LEU A 24 -7.88 -2.45 -6.52
CA LEU A 24 -9.09 -3.24 -6.31
C LEU A 24 -9.04 -4.02 -4.98
N GLY A 25 -7.92 -4.72 -4.73
CA GLY A 25 -7.72 -5.44 -3.48
C GLY A 25 -7.69 -4.53 -2.25
N GLY A 26 -7.04 -3.36 -2.37
CA GLY A 26 -6.98 -2.36 -1.30
C GLY A 26 -8.36 -1.77 -0.99
N VAL A 27 -9.15 -1.44 -2.00
CA VAL A 27 -10.54 -0.96 -1.85
C VAL A 27 -11.41 -2.03 -1.21
N ALA A 28 -11.35 -3.28 -1.69
CA ALA A 28 -12.10 -4.38 -1.08
C ALA A 28 -11.74 -4.55 0.40
N THR A 29 -10.44 -4.56 0.72
CA THR A 29 -9.94 -4.68 2.10
C THR A 29 -10.43 -3.52 2.97
N ALA A 30 -10.42 -2.29 2.45
CA ALA A 30 -10.93 -1.12 3.16
C ALA A 30 -12.43 -1.25 3.43
N VAL A 31 -13.24 -1.61 2.43
CA VAL A 31 -14.69 -1.78 2.57
C VAL A 31 -15.01 -2.86 3.62
N PHE A 32 -14.38 -4.04 3.53
CA PHE A 32 -14.58 -5.09 4.52
C PHE A 32 -14.08 -4.69 5.91
N GLY A 33 -12.97 -3.96 6.00
CA GLY A 33 -12.43 -3.44 7.25
C GLY A 33 -13.37 -2.45 7.94
N PHE A 34 -13.90 -1.48 7.19
CA PHE A 34 -14.88 -0.51 7.69
C PHE A 34 -16.21 -1.17 8.04
N TRP A 35 -16.69 -2.12 7.23
CA TRP A 35 -17.87 -2.91 7.54
C TRP A 35 -17.71 -3.61 8.89
N LEU A 36 -16.59 -4.30 9.09
CA LEU A 36 -16.33 -5.03 10.33
C LEU A 36 -16.28 -4.08 11.53
N LEU A 37 -15.67 -2.91 11.38
CA LEU A 37 -15.63 -1.86 12.40
C LEU A 37 -17.03 -1.37 12.78
N PHE A 38 -17.91 -1.15 11.79
CA PHE A 38 -19.28 -0.70 12.03
C PHE A 38 -20.15 -1.80 12.65
N ALA A 39 -19.99 -3.04 12.19
CA ALA A 39 -20.75 -4.20 12.69
C ALA A 39 -20.35 -4.61 14.11
N TYR A 40 -19.09 -4.40 14.51
CA TYR A 40 -18.54 -4.79 15.81
C TYR A 40 -18.18 -3.57 16.69
N TRP A 41 -18.85 -2.43 16.51
CA TRP A 41 -18.65 -1.24 17.35
C TRP A 41 -19.22 -1.45 18.76
N VAL A 42 -18.56 -2.33 19.52
CA VAL A 42 -18.85 -2.66 20.92
C VAL A 42 -18.12 -1.64 21.80
N PRO A 43 -18.74 -1.09 22.85
CA PRO A 43 -18.16 -0.01 23.67
C PRO A 43 -16.82 -0.34 24.37
N GLY A 44 -16.35 -1.60 24.36
CA GLY A 44 -15.02 -1.98 24.89
C GLY A 44 -13.90 -2.10 23.83
N LEU A 45 -14.22 -2.03 22.53
CA LEU A 45 -13.22 -2.16 21.46
C LEU A 45 -12.46 -0.85 21.20
N ALA A 46 -13.05 0.29 21.59
CA ALA A 46 -12.44 1.61 21.51
C ALA A 46 -11.31 1.81 22.55
N ASP A 47 -11.38 1.15 23.71
CA ASP A 47 -10.34 1.21 24.75
C ASP A 47 -9.13 0.30 24.46
N ALA A 48 -9.21 -0.55 23.43
CA ALA A 48 -8.09 -1.39 23.02
C ALA A 48 -7.10 -0.57 22.18
N GLY A 49 -5.97 -0.18 22.77
CA GLY A 49 -4.87 0.49 22.07
C GLY A 49 -4.43 -0.24 20.78
N TRP A 50 -4.60 -1.56 20.74
CA TRP A 50 -4.37 -2.39 19.55
C TRP A 50 -5.20 -1.99 18.32
N LEU A 51 -6.47 -1.58 18.49
CA LEU A 51 -7.33 -1.17 17.37
C LEU A 51 -6.83 0.14 16.75
N HIS A 52 -6.40 1.09 17.58
CA HIS A 52 -5.84 2.36 17.14
C HIS A 52 -4.54 2.17 16.34
N VAL A 53 -3.63 1.31 16.81
CA VAL A 53 -2.39 1.01 16.08
C VAL A 53 -2.70 0.33 14.74
N LYS A 54 -3.66 -0.59 14.70
CA LYS A 54 -4.08 -1.26 13.47
C LYS A 54 -4.68 -0.26 12.45
N LEU A 55 -5.51 0.66 12.92
CA LEU A 55 -6.07 1.73 12.09
C LEU A 55 -5.00 2.69 11.56
N ALA A 56 -4.03 3.07 12.41
CA ALA A 56 -2.90 3.89 11.98
C ALA A 56 -2.08 3.21 10.88
N LEU A 57 -1.82 1.89 11.00
CA LEU A 57 -1.13 1.12 9.96
C LEU A 57 -1.91 1.08 8.64
N VAL A 58 -3.23 0.89 8.69
CA VAL A 58 -4.09 0.94 7.50
C VAL A 58 -4.03 2.33 6.85
N ALA A 59 -4.06 3.41 7.64
CA ALA A 59 -3.95 4.77 7.14
C ALA A 59 -2.59 5.03 6.47
N VAL A 60 -1.49 4.55 7.04
CA VAL A 60 -0.14 4.61 6.43
C VAL A 60 -0.12 3.85 5.10
N LEU A 61 -0.70 2.66 5.04
CA LEU A 61 -0.77 1.85 3.82
C LEU A 61 -1.62 2.53 2.72
N ALA A 62 -2.73 3.15 3.11
CA ALA A 62 -3.58 3.92 2.20
C ALA A 62 -2.85 5.15 1.65
N GLY A 63 -2.09 5.87 2.51
CA GLY A 63 -1.23 6.97 2.09
C GLY A 63 -0.13 6.52 1.12
N TYR A 64 0.50 5.38 1.39
CA TYR A 64 1.49 4.76 0.51
C TYR A 64 0.89 4.43 -0.87
N HIS A 65 -0.31 3.85 -0.91
CA HIS A 65 -1.00 3.55 -2.18
C HIS A 65 -1.32 4.83 -2.98
N GLY A 66 -1.71 5.91 -2.30
CA GLY A 66 -1.87 7.23 -2.91
C GLY A 66 -0.57 7.79 -3.47
N TRP A 67 0.55 7.57 -2.78
CA TRP A 67 1.88 7.95 -3.25
C TRP A 67 2.31 7.14 -4.48
N CYS A 68 2.01 5.84 -4.54
CA CYS A 68 2.20 5.02 -5.73
C CYS A 68 1.48 5.62 -6.94
N ALA A 69 0.23 6.06 -6.77
CA ALA A 69 -0.54 6.69 -7.86
C ALA A 69 0.16 7.95 -8.40
N ARG A 70 0.76 8.75 -7.51
CA ARG A 70 1.53 9.94 -7.88
C ARG A 70 2.81 9.59 -8.63
N ILE A 71 3.55 8.58 -8.18
CA ILE A 71 4.76 8.09 -8.86
C ILE A 71 4.43 7.62 -10.28
N ILE A 72 3.38 6.81 -10.46
CA ILE A 72 2.95 6.32 -11.79
C ILE A 72 2.62 7.51 -12.70
N LYS A 73 1.96 8.54 -12.17
CA LYS A 73 1.66 9.77 -12.93
C LYS A 73 2.94 10.52 -13.32
N ASP A 74 3.87 10.71 -12.40
CA ASP A 74 5.14 11.39 -12.66
C ASP A 74 6.05 10.60 -13.63
N PHE A 75 5.97 9.25 -13.62
CA PHE A 75 6.66 8.39 -14.58
C PHE A 75 6.09 8.54 -15.99
N ARG A 76 4.76 8.59 -16.14
CA ARG A 76 4.08 8.84 -17.42
C ARG A 76 4.35 10.21 -18.00
N GLU A 77 4.53 11.22 -17.16
CA GLU A 77 4.83 12.59 -17.57
C GLU A 77 6.33 12.82 -17.81
N GLY A 78 7.17 11.80 -17.65
CA GLY A 78 8.63 11.90 -17.84
C GLY A 78 9.33 12.79 -16.82
N ARG A 79 8.64 13.18 -15.73
CA ARG A 79 9.15 14.07 -14.67
C ARG A 79 9.73 13.28 -13.50
N ASN A 80 10.30 12.13 -13.78
CA ASN A 80 10.79 11.26 -12.73
C ASN A 80 12.04 11.88 -12.06
N ARG A 81 11.87 12.45 -10.87
CA ARG A 81 12.94 13.14 -10.12
C ARG A 81 13.69 12.21 -9.16
N HIS A 82 13.29 10.95 -9.03
CA HIS A 82 13.84 10.02 -8.05
C HIS A 82 14.77 9.00 -8.72
N GLY A 83 15.92 8.74 -8.10
CA GLY A 83 16.88 7.73 -8.56
C GLY A 83 16.46 6.29 -8.23
N HIS A 84 17.18 5.32 -8.79
CA HIS A 84 16.93 3.88 -8.59
C HIS A 84 16.94 3.46 -7.09
N VAL A 85 17.77 4.09 -6.26
CA VAL A 85 17.86 3.79 -4.82
C VAL A 85 16.56 4.11 -4.08
N PHE A 86 15.88 5.22 -4.45
CA PHE A 86 14.60 5.58 -3.88
C PHE A 86 13.55 4.51 -4.20
N TYR A 87 13.49 4.07 -5.46
CA TYR A 87 12.54 3.04 -5.89
C TYR A 87 12.78 1.68 -5.23
N ARG A 88 14.03 1.34 -4.94
CA ARG A 88 14.36 0.11 -4.21
C ARG A 88 13.82 0.16 -2.77
N TRP A 89 14.13 1.24 -2.05
CA TRP A 89 13.61 1.46 -0.70
C TRP A 89 12.09 1.57 -0.66
N PHE A 90 11.49 2.23 -1.65
CA PHE A 90 10.05 2.34 -1.78
C PHE A 90 9.39 0.97 -1.92
N ASN A 91 9.98 0.08 -2.74
CA ASN A 91 9.47 -1.29 -2.90
C ASN A 91 9.72 -2.19 -1.69
N GLU A 92 10.75 -1.91 -0.88
CA GLU A 92 11.04 -2.63 0.38
C GLU A 92 10.11 -2.17 1.53
N PHE A 93 9.56 -0.96 1.47
CA PHE A 93 8.67 -0.41 2.50
C PHE A 93 7.46 -1.31 2.82
N PRO A 94 6.68 -1.84 1.86
CA PRO A 94 5.61 -2.79 2.12
C PRO A 94 6.05 -4.03 2.92
N SER A 95 7.24 -4.55 2.65
CA SER A 95 7.79 -5.71 3.36
C SER A 95 8.11 -5.38 4.82
N ILE A 96 8.65 -4.19 5.09
CA ILE A 96 8.91 -3.71 6.45
C ILE A 96 7.59 -3.56 7.21
N VAL A 97 6.58 -2.94 6.59
CA VAL A 97 5.25 -2.80 7.19
C VAL A 97 4.63 -4.17 7.49
N LEU A 98 4.75 -5.14 6.59
CA LEU A 98 4.29 -6.52 6.81
C LEU A 98 4.91 -7.12 8.07
N VAL A 99 6.24 -7.00 8.25
CA VAL A 99 6.93 -7.52 9.43
C VAL A 99 6.42 -6.87 10.72
N VAL A 100 6.27 -5.54 10.71
CA VAL A 100 5.74 -4.79 11.86
C VAL A 100 4.31 -5.22 12.19
N VAL A 101 3.45 -5.37 11.17
CA VAL A 101 2.07 -5.85 11.34
C VAL A 101 2.03 -7.26 11.93
N VAL A 102 2.88 -8.17 11.46
CA VAL A 102 2.96 -9.55 11.99
C VAL A 102 3.40 -9.55 13.44
N ILE A 103 4.43 -8.79 13.80
CA ILE A 103 4.89 -8.66 15.19
C ILE A 103 3.78 -8.10 16.06
N LEU A 104 3.11 -7.02 15.62
CA LEU A 104 1.98 -6.43 16.34
C LEU A 104 0.83 -7.43 16.52
N ALA A 105 0.53 -8.24 15.49
CA ALA A 105 -0.52 -9.25 15.54
C ALA A 105 -0.16 -10.43 16.46
N ALA A 106 1.12 -10.81 16.54
CA ALA A 106 1.60 -11.91 17.36
C ALA A 106 1.74 -11.51 18.83
N VAL A 107 2.31 -10.33 19.10
CA VAL A 107 2.59 -9.85 20.46
C VAL A 107 1.34 -9.27 21.12
N LYS A 108 0.38 -8.73 20.33
CA LYS A 108 -0.81 -8.01 20.80
C LYS A 108 -0.53 -7.20 22.07
N PRO A 109 0.34 -6.18 22.01
CA PRO A 109 0.91 -5.60 23.23
C PRO A 109 -0.11 -4.91 24.16
N PHE A 110 -1.40 -4.83 23.80
CA PHE A 110 -2.51 -4.24 24.56
C PHE A 110 -3.82 -4.93 24.17
#